data_AF-A0A379GAQ2-F1
#
_entry.id   AF-A0A379GAQ2-F1
#
_cell.length_a   1.000
_cell.length_b   1.000
_cell.length_c   1.000
_cell.angle_alpha   90.00
_cell.angle_beta   90.00
_cell.angle_gamma   90.00
#
_symmetry.space_group_name_H-M   'P 1'
#
loop_
_entity.id
_entity.type
_entity.pdbx_description
1 polymer ?
#
loop_
_entity_poly.entity_id
_entity_poly.type
_entity_poly.pdbx_seq_one_letter_code
_entity_poly.pdbx_strand_id
1 'polypeptide(L)'
;MTGRRIENLAGDRGYRGTKQVGTTKILIPQAPKDKDSYYQKRKKHKLFCKRAGIEPTIGHLKSDYRLSRNFYKGVRGDAINIMLAAAAYNFKRAMNALLCLIKNVTEKLSWDNFSVKWAF
;
A
#
# COMPACT_ATOMS: atom_id res chain seq x y z
N MET A 1 0.78 -19.21 -0.73
CA MET A 1 -0.51 -18.49 -0.63
C MET A 1 -1.28 -19.04 0.57
N THR A 2 -1.76 -18.21 1.47
CA THR A 2 -2.20 -18.57 2.84
C THR A 2 -3.51 -19.39 2.94
N GLY A 3 -4.01 -19.98 1.84
CA GLY A 3 -5.25 -20.78 1.80
C GLY A 3 -6.55 -20.02 2.11
N ARG A 4 -6.48 -18.81 2.65
CA ARG A 4 -7.63 -17.99 3.04
C ARG A 4 -8.27 -17.34 1.82
N ARG A 5 -9.56 -17.64 1.59
CA ARG A 5 -10.39 -16.94 0.60
C ARG A 5 -10.89 -15.63 1.18
N ILE A 6 -10.84 -14.57 0.38
CA ILE A 6 -11.36 -13.26 0.76
C ILE A 6 -12.87 -13.30 0.62
N GLU A 7 -13.62 -13.00 1.68
CA GLU A 7 -15.09 -12.97 1.62
C GLU A 7 -15.63 -11.67 1.01
N ASN A 8 -14.97 -10.54 1.25
CA ASN A 8 -15.39 -9.23 0.79
C ASN A 8 -14.24 -8.51 0.08
N LEU A 9 -14.43 -8.20 -1.20
CA LEU A 9 -13.50 -7.44 -2.03
C LEU A 9 -14.04 -6.01 -2.22
N ALA A 10 -13.18 -5.00 -2.12
CA ALA A 10 -13.55 -3.62 -2.43
C ALA A 10 -13.35 -3.35 -3.92
N GLY A 11 -14.42 -3.01 -4.63
CA GLY A 11 -14.40 -2.55 -6.01
C GLY A 11 -14.48 -1.03 -6.12
N ASP A 12 -14.08 -0.52 -7.28
CA ASP A 12 -14.15 0.91 -7.58
C ASP A 12 -15.57 1.30 -8.00
N ARG A 13 -15.93 2.59 -7.84
CA ARG A 13 -17.30 3.07 -8.08
C ARG A 13 -17.80 2.83 -9.51
N GLY A 14 -16.89 2.82 -10.48
CA GLY A 14 -17.20 2.58 -11.90
C GLY A 14 -17.32 1.10 -12.27
N TYR A 15 -17.08 0.16 -11.36
CA TYR A 15 -17.16 -1.27 -11.66
C TYR A 15 -18.60 -1.70 -11.95
N ARG A 16 -18.83 -2.23 -13.16
CA ARG A 16 -20.15 -2.72 -13.63
C ARG A 16 -20.24 -4.24 -13.76
N GLY A 17 -19.20 -4.97 -13.36
CA GLY A 17 -19.14 -6.43 -13.50
C GLY A 17 -19.99 -7.19 -12.47
N THR A 18 -19.78 -8.51 -12.40
CA THR A 18 -20.48 -9.40 -11.49
C THR A 18 -20.26 -9.01 -10.02
N LYS A 19 -21.32 -8.96 -9.22
CA LYS A 19 -21.24 -8.55 -7.81
C LYS A 19 -20.70 -9.63 -6.86
N GLN A 20 -20.56 -10.85 -7.36
CA GLN A 20 -20.07 -11.99 -6.60
C GLN A 20 -19.29 -12.93 -7.52
N VAL A 21 -18.15 -13.42 -7.06
CA VAL A 21 -17.32 -14.41 -7.75
C VAL A 21 -17.08 -15.56 -6.78
N GLY A 22 -17.72 -16.71 -7.04
CA GLY A 22 -17.74 -17.82 -6.09
C GLY A 22 -18.32 -17.40 -4.74
N THR A 23 -17.53 -17.47 -3.67
CA THR A 23 -17.91 -17.05 -2.32
C THR A 23 -17.58 -15.59 -2.00
N THR A 24 -16.84 -14.90 -2.87
CA THR A 24 -16.35 -13.54 -2.63
C THR A 24 -17.36 -12.50 -3.14
N LYS A 25 -17.81 -11.61 -2.25
CA LYS A 25 -18.69 -10.48 -2.58
C LYS A 25 -17.86 -9.26 -2.96
N ILE A 26 -18.20 -8.62 -4.08
CA ILE A 26 -17.56 -7.38 -4.53
C ILE A 26 -18.42 -6.21 -4.04
N LEU A 27 -17.89 -5.50 -3.06
CA LEU A 27 -18.50 -4.32 -2.45
C LEU A 27 -18.12 -3.09 -3.25
N ILE A 28 -19.10 -2.33 -3.71
CA ILE A 28 -18.93 -1.07 -4.42
C ILE A 28 -19.29 0.07 -3.47
N PRO A 29 -18.53 1.19 -3.43
CA PRO A 29 -18.86 2.31 -2.57
C PRO A 29 -20.22 2.91 -2.96
N GLN A 30 -21.14 2.94 -2.00
CA GLN A 30 -22.47 3.52 -2.12
C GLN A 30 -22.67 4.57 -1.02
N ALA A 31 -23.69 5.41 -1.17
CA ALA A 31 -24.11 6.32 -0.11
C ALA A 31 -24.35 5.54 1.20
N PRO A 32 -23.91 6.05 2.35
CA PRO A 32 -24.16 5.41 3.65
C PRO A 32 -25.66 5.18 3.83
N LYS A 33 -26.05 3.98 4.26
CA LYS A 33 -27.47 3.72 4.58
C LYS A 33 -27.79 4.29 5.95
N ASP A 34 -28.98 4.83 6.13
CA ASP A 34 -29.43 5.38 7.43
C ASP A 34 -29.46 4.31 8.52
N LYS A 35 -29.73 3.06 8.14
CA LYS A 35 -29.75 1.90 9.04
C LYS A 35 -28.36 1.41 9.46
N ASP A 36 -27.28 1.85 8.82
CA ASP A 36 -25.93 1.41 9.20
C ASP A 36 -25.50 2.10 10.51
N SER A 37 -25.05 1.31 11.49
CA SER A 37 -24.41 1.85 12.70
C SER A 37 -23.14 2.64 12.35
N TYR A 38 -22.76 3.61 13.20
CA TYR A 38 -21.50 4.36 13.10
C TYR A 38 -20.30 3.43 12.85
N TYR A 39 -20.21 2.32 13.60
CA TYR A 39 -19.12 1.36 13.46
C TYR A 39 -19.08 0.71 12.08
N GLN A 40 -20.25 0.33 11.54
CA GLN A 40 -20.36 -0.28 10.22
C GLN A 40 -19.96 0.70 9.11
N LYS A 41 -20.38 1.97 9.22
CA LYS A 41 -19.97 3.05 8.29
C LYS A 41 -18.45 3.22 8.30
N ARG A 42 -17.83 3.30 9.48
CA ARG A 42 -16.37 3.44 9.63
C ARG A 42 -15.61 2.24 9.06
N LYS A 43 -16.10 1.01 9.29
CA LYS A 43 -15.48 -0.22 8.76
C LYS A 43 -15.53 -0.24 7.23
N LYS A 44 -16.67 0.10 6.62
CA LYS A 44 -16.82 0.22 5.16
C LYS A 44 -15.91 1.31 4.60
N HIS A 45 -15.89 2.49 5.21
CA HIS A 45 -15.02 3.60 4.80
C HIS A 45 -13.53 3.20 4.80
N LYS A 46 -13.04 2.60 5.89
CA LYS A 46 -11.64 2.13 5.99
C LYS A 46 -11.29 1.11 4.92
N LEU A 47 -12.22 0.23 4.55
CA LEU A 47 -12.02 -0.75 3.48
C LEU A 47 -11.81 -0.05 2.11
N PHE A 48 -12.67 0.93 1.78
CA PHE A 48 -12.54 1.67 0.52
C PHE A 48 -11.32 2.60 0.50
N CYS A 49 -10.95 3.25 1.61
CA CYS A 49 -9.73 4.04 1.70
C CYS A 49 -8.47 3.19 1.45
N LYS A 50 -8.43 1.96 1.96
CA LYS A 50 -7.33 1.03 1.68
C LYS A 50 -7.23 0.70 0.18
N ARG A 51 -8.37 0.50 -0.48
CA ARG A 51 -8.42 0.24 -1.94
C ARG A 51 -7.97 1.46 -2.75
N ALA A 52 -8.43 2.65 -2.37
CA ALA A 52 -8.05 3.91 -2.99
C ALA A 52 -6.54 4.20 -2.85
N GLY A 53 -5.93 3.85 -1.72
CA GLY A 53 -4.49 4.00 -1.49
C GLY A 53 -3.58 3.19 -2.43
N ILE A 54 -4.13 2.21 -3.15
CA ILE A 54 -3.38 1.42 -4.15
C ILE A 54 -3.12 2.25 -5.41
N GLU A 55 -4.06 3.09 -5.84
CA GLU A 55 -3.95 3.85 -7.09
C GLU A 55 -2.76 4.83 -7.10
N PRO A 56 -2.52 5.62 -6.03
CA PRO A 56 -1.32 6.45 -5.95
C PRO A 56 -0.03 5.61 -6.05
N THR A 57 0.00 4.43 -5.44
CA THR A 57 1.18 3.55 -5.48
C THR A 57 1.45 3.06 -6.91
N ILE A 58 0.40 2.66 -7.63
CA ILE A 58 0.51 2.31 -9.05
C ILE A 58 0.93 3.52 -9.88
N GLY A 59 0.42 4.71 -9.58
CA GLY A 59 0.82 5.98 -10.21
C GLY A 59 2.32 6.24 -10.05
N HIS A 60 2.83 6.17 -8.81
CA HIS A 60 4.25 6.30 -8.51
C HIS A 60 5.09 5.25 -9.23
N LEU A 61 4.65 3.99 -9.27
CA LEU A 61 5.36 2.95 -10.04
C LEU A 61 5.48 3.32 -11.52
N LYS A 62 4.41 3.86 -12.12
CA LYS A 62 4.38 4.32 -13.52
C LYS A 62 5.29 5.52 -13.80
N SER A 63 5.26 6.54 -12.95
CA SER A 63 6.02 7.78 -13.15
C SER A 63 7.49 7.64 -12.73
N ASP A 64 7.73 7.09 -11.53
CA ASP A 64 9.01 7.21 -10.83
C ASP A 64 9.90 5.97 -11.02
N TYR A 65 9.31 4.82 -11.34
CA TYR A 65 10.01 3.52 -11.46
C TYR A 65 9.97 2.94 -12.87
N ARG A 66 9.77 3.81 -13.88
CA ARG A 66 9.83 3.47 -15.31
C ARG A 66 8.86 2.36 -15.74
N LEU A 67 7.83 2.07 -14.95
CA LEU A 67 6.82 1.08 -15.32
C LEU A 67 6.01 1.51 -16.56
N SER A 68 5.91 2.82 -16.83
CA SER A 68 5.24 3.36 -18.02
C SER A 68 5.95 3.09 -19.35
N ARG A 69 7.25 2.75 -19.33
CA ARG A 69 8.05 2.49 -20.54
C ARG A 69 8.70 1.12 -20.41
N ASN A 70 8.21 0.14 -21.15
CA ASN A 70 8.84 -1.17 -21.22
C ASN A 70 9.74 -1.27 -22.46
N PHE A 71 11.00 -1.63 -22.23
CA PHE A 71 11.98 -1.89 -23.30
C PHE A 71 12.12 -3.38 -23.63
N TYR A 72 11.54 -4.26 -22.82
CA TYR A 72 11.56 -5.70 -23.03
C TYR A 72 10.43 -6.15 -23.97
N LYS A 73 10.69 -7.18 -24.78
CA LYS A 73 9.77 -7.65 -25.80
C LYS A 73 8.67 -8.55 -25.22
N GLY A 74 7.41 -8.18 -25.51
CA GLY A 74 6.22 -8.99 -25.24
C GLY A 74 5.83 -9.14 -23.77
N VAL A 75 4.80 -9.95 -23.53
CA VAL A 75 4.15 -10.13 -22.20
C VAL A 75 5.14 -10.60 -21.12
N ARG A 76 6.09 -11.48 -21.49
CA ARG A 76 7.12 -11.93 -20.56
C ARG A 76 8.03 -10.78 -20.13
N GLY A 77 8.37 -9.90 -21.07
CA GLY A 77 9.12 -8.68 -20.79
C GLY A 77 8.36 -7.72 -19.89
N ASP A 78 7.05 -7.54 -20.11
CA ASP A 78 6.19 -6.71 -19.24
C ASP A 78 6.20 -7.22 -17.80
N ALA A 79 6.07 -8.53 -17.62
CA ALA A 79 6.11 -9.16 -16.30
C ALA A 79 7.45 -8.89 -15.58
N ILE A 80 8.58 -9.01 -16.29
CA ILE A 80 9.90 -8.72 -15.74
C ILE A 80 10.02 -7.24 -15.36
N ASN A 81 9.58 -6.31 -16.21
CA ASN A 81 9.63 -4.88 -15.94
C ASN A 81 8.81 -4.52 -14.69
N ILE A 82 7.61 -5.09 -14.55
CA ILE A 82 6.76 -4.89 -13.36
C ILE A 82 7.46 -5.38 -12.09
N MET A 83 8.06 -6.58 -12.13
CA MET A 83 8.79 -7.12 -10.97
C MET A 83 9.97 -6.25 -10.56
N LEU A 84 10.76 -5.76 -11.53
CA LEU A 84 11.91 -4.89 -11.27
C LEU A 84 11.48 -3.53 -10.73
N ALA A 85 10.45 -2.90 -11.32
CA ALA A 85 9.91 -1.63 -10.84
C ALA A 85 9.38 -1.74 -9.40
N ALA A 86 8.65 -2.83 -9.09
CA ALA A 86 8.17 -3.11 -7.75
C ALA A 86 9.31 -3.38 -6.76
N ALA A 87 10.35 -4.10 -7.16
CA ALA A 87 11.53 -4.35 -6.34
C ALA A 87 12.25 -3.03 -6.00
N ALA A 88 12.49 -2.18 -7.00
CA ALA A 88 13.10 -0.87 -6.79
C ALA A 88 12.29 0.02 -5.84
N TYR A 89 10.95 0.04 -5.98
CA TYR A 89 10.06 0.74 -5.05
C TYR A 89 10.20 0.25 -3.60
N ASN A 90 10.23 -1.08 -3.42
CA ASN A 90 10.38 -1.67 -2.10
C ASN A 90 11.77 -1.39 -1.49
N PHE A 91 12.84 -1.47 -2.28
CA PHE A 91 14.19 -1.16 -1.80
C PHE A 91 14.34 0.28 -1.36
N LYS A 92 13.82 1.26 -2.12
CA LYS A 92 13.85 2.67 -1.71
C LYS A 92 13.15 2.88 -0.35
N ARG A 93 12.01 2.22 -0.13
CA ARG A 93 11.31 2.29 1.17
C ARG A 93 12.10 1.65 2.30
N ALA A 94 12.71 0.49 2.06
CA ALA A 94 13.54 -0.19 3.05
C ALA A 94 14.77 0.67 3.42
N MET A 95 15.44 1.27 2.44
CA MET A 95 16.56 2.18 2.66
C MET A 95 16.15 3.42 3.47
N ASN A 96 15.00 4.03 3.15
CA ASN A 96 14.50 5.17 3.91
C ASN A 96 14.19 4.81 5.37
N ALA A 97 13.61 3.62 5.62
CA ALA A 97 13.36 3.13 6.96
C ALA A 97 14.66 2.88 7.74
N LEU A 98 15.66 2.29 7.08
CA LEU A 98 16.98 2.08 7.66
C LEU A 98 17.67 3.40 8.00
N LEU A 99 17.63 4.39 7.10
CA LEU A 99 18.19 5.72 7.35
C LEU A 99 17.51 6.43 8.52
N CYS A 100 16.19 6.31 8.64
CA CYS A 100 15.45 6.86 9.78
C CYS A 100 15.86 6.16 11.09
N LEU A 101 16.04 4.85 11.08
CA LEU A 101 16.50 4.09 12.24
C LEU A 101 17.91 4.53 12.67
N ILE A 102 18.84 4.66 11.71
CA ILE A 102 20.21 5.12 11.98
C ILE A 102 20.18 6.52 12.63
N LYS A 103 19.42 7.46 12.06
CA LYS A 103 19.27 8.82 12.61
C LYS A 103 18.77 8.81 14.05
N ASN A 104 17.71 8.05 14.32
CA ASN A 104 17.14 7.94 15.66
C ASN A 104 18.13 7.34 16.67
N VAL A 105 18.93 6.36 16.25
CA VAL A 105 19.97 5.76 17.10
C VAL A 105 21.09 6.77 17.36
N THR A 106 21.56 7.48 16.33
CA THR A 106 22.61 8.49 16.48
C THR A 106 22.17 9.66 17.37
N GLU A 107 20.92 10.11 17.24
CA GLU A 107 20.36 11.17 18.09
C GLU A 107 20.30 10.72 19.55
N LYS A 108 19.78 9.53 19.83
CA LYS A 108 19.75 8.97 21.20
C LYS A 108 21.15 8.86 21.80
N LEU A 109 22.10 8.28 21.06
CA LEU A 109 23.49 8.18 21.52
C LEU A 109 24.10 9.57 21.79
N SER A 110 23.78 10.58 20.99
CA SER A 110 24.26 11.95 21.24
C SER A 110 23.66 12.57 22.50
N TRP A 111 22.36 12.34 22.76
CA TRP A 111 21.68 12.79 23.98
C TRP A 111 22.22 12.09 25.22
N ASP A 112 22.44 10.77 25.16
CA ASP A 112 23.01 10.00 26.26
C ASP A 112 24.44 10.49 26.59
N ASN A 113 25.28 10.70 25.57
CA ASN A 113 26.62 11.26 25.76
C ASN A 113 26.62 12.68 26.32
N PHE A 114 25.68 13.53 25.91
CA PHE A 114 25.51 14.86 26.48
C PHE A 114 25.08 14.78 27.95
N SER A 115 24.12 13.92 28.29
CA SER A 115 23.67 13.74 29.67
C SER A 115 24.80 13.27 30.60
N VAL A 116 25.64 12.33 30.14
CA VAL A 116 26.79 11.86 30.93
C VAL A 116 27.83 12.96 31.14
N LYS A 117 28.03 13.86 30.15
CA LYS A 117 28.94 15.02 30.29
C LYS A 117 28.50 16.05 31.33
N TRP A 118 27.20 16.15 31.62
CA TRP A 118 26.64 17.09 32.59
C TRP A 118 26.29 16.44 33.94
N ALA A 119 26.51 15.12 34.07
CA ALA A 119 26.30 14.37 35.30
C ALA A 119 27.53 14.37 36.23
N PHE A 120 28.65 14.96 35.81
CA PHE A 120 29.88 15.18 36.56
C PHE A 120 30.26 16.66 36.50
#